data_AF-A0A8J3F3L3-F1
#
_entry.id   AF-A0A8J3F3L3-F1
#
_cell.length_a   1.000
_cell.length_b   1.000
_cell.length_c   1.000
_cell.angle_alpha   90.00
_cell.angle_beta   90.00
_cell.angle_gamma   90.00
#
_symmetry.space_group_name_H-M   'P 1'
#
loop_
_entity.id
_entity.type
_entity.pdbx_description
1 polymer ?
#
loop_
_entity_poly.entity_id
_entity_poly.type
_entity_poly.pdbx_seq_one_letter_code
_entity_poly.pdbx_strand_id
1 'polypeptide(L)'
;MKIGKKYIIFPLLLVTILCGCGKSKEPVSNKFLDSINIELSDEPTSKNSEHTYQVSLTNSKNELVNVDSVEIILTMKSMNHKAEGKLKKTSKGVYKGKIELPMDGSWSKTIVLNQGEHTRKVNGTLIK
;
A
#
# COMPACT_ATOMS: atom_id res chain seq x y z
N MET A 1 7.90 16.94 73.30
CA MET A 1 7.53 15.69 72.59
C MET A 1 8.18 15.72 71.21
N LYS A 2 9.13 14.82 70.95
CA LYS A 2 9.83 14.68 69.65
C LYS A 2 8.88 14.10 68.60
N ILE A 3 9.10 14.42 67.33
CA ILE A 3 8.89 13.67 66.05
C ILE A 3 8.80 14.79 64.98
N GLY A 4 9.53 14.87 63.87
CA GLY A 4 10.59 14.07 63.25
C GLY A 4 10.96 14.77 61.93
N LYS A 5 12.25 14.78 61.56
CA LYS A 5 12.76 15.27 60.26
C LYS A 5 12.11 14.49 59.11
N LYS A 6 11.54 15.18 58.12
CA LYS A 6 11.28 14.61 56.79
C LYS A 6 11.68 15.62 55.71
N TYR A 7 12.72 15.25 54.98
CA TYR A 7 13.21 15.93 53.79
C TYR A 7 12.14 15.86 52.70
N ILE A 8 11.57 17.01 52.32
CA ILE A 8 10.73 17.10 51.12
C ILE A 8 11.70 17.30 49.95
N ILE A 9 12.15 16.18 49.40
CA ILE A 9 12.76 16.13 48.08
C ILE A 9 11.63 16.38 47.10
N PHE A 10 11.55 17.60 46.56
CA PHE A 10 10.59 17.96 45.52
C PHE A 10 11.21 17.55 44.18
N PRO A 11 10.71 16.51 43.48
CA PRO A 11 11.27 16.11 42.21
C PRO A 11 10.90 17.15 41.16
N LEU A 12 11.94 17.64 40.49
CA LEU A 12 11.92 18.46 39.28
C LEU A 12 11.13 17.71 38.20
N LEU A 13 9.82 17.95 38.10
CA LEU A 13 8.97 17.35 37.08
C LEU A 13 9.21 18.09 35.75
N LEU A 14 10.09 17.49 34.97
CA LEU A 14 10.44 17.80 33.60
C LEU A 14 9.18 17.66 32.70
N VAL A 15 8.41 18.74 32.53
CA VAL A 15 7.32 18.79 31.55
C VAL A 15 7.87 19.27 30.21
N THR A 16 8.60 18.39 29.52
CA THR A 16 8.88 18.54 28.09
C THR A 16 7.91 17.67 27.31
N ILE A 17 6.64 18.09 27.24
CA ILE A 17 5.68 17.51 26.29
C ILE A 17 5.87 18.24 24.95
N LEU A 18 7.00 17.97 24.30
CA LEU A 18 7.11 18.18 22.86
C LEU A 18 6.38 17.02 22.18
N CYS A 19 5.05 17.07 22.18
CA CYS A 19 4.24 16.28 21.26
C CYS A 19 4.52 16.80 19.85
N GLY A 20 5.61 16.31 19.26
CA GLY A 20 5.85 16.37 17.82
C GLY A 20 4.76 15.57 17.13
N CYS A 21 3.67 16.25 16.74
CA CYS A 21 2.70 15.71 15.81
C CYS A 21 3.36 15.68 14.43
N GLY A 22 4.26 14.71 14.22
CA GLY A 22 4.84 14.41 12.93
C GLY A 22 3.75 13.86 12.04
N LYS A 23 3.02 14.73 11.33
CA LYS A 23 2.21 14.33 10.19
C LYS A 23 3.18 13.73 9.17
N SER A 24 3.27 12.40 9.13
CA SER A 24 3.90 11.69 8.04
C SER A 24 3.24 12.19 6.76
N LYS A 25 3.98 12.89 5.90
CA LYS A 25 3.48 13.30 4.59
C LYS A 25 3.08 12.01 3.87
N GLU A 26 1.81 11.86 3.53
CA GLU A 26 1.41 10.77 2.64
C GLU A 26 2.19 10.92 1.33
N PRO A 27 2.83 9.86 0.81
CA PRO A 27 3.56 9.93 -0.44
C PRO A 27 2.61 10.31 -1.58
N VAL A 28 2.95 11.38 -2.29
CA VAL A 28 2.16 11.96 -3.39
C VAL A 28 2.68 11.39 -4.72
N SER A 29 1.80 11.25 -5.71
CA SER A 29 2.17 10.84 -7.07
C SER A 29 3.08 11.88 -7.75
N ASN A 30 3.62 11.54 -8.93
CA ASN A 30 4.38 12.45 -9.78
C ASN A 30 3.99 12.31 -11.26
N LYS A 31 4.47 13.25 -12.10
CA LYS A 31 4.19 13.26 -13.54
C LYS A 31 4.53 11.95 -14.25
N PHE A 32 5.59 11.27 -13.81
CA PHE A 32 5.98 9.98 -14.38
C PHE A 32 4.90 8.93 -14.08
N LEU A 33 4.57 8.72 -12.81
CA LEU A 33 3.56 7.76 -12.39
C LEU A 33 2.18 8.08 -12.96
N ASP A 34 1.80 9.36 -13.05
CA ASP A 34 0.51 9.80 -13.57
C ASP A 34 0.34 9.52 -15.07
N SER A 35 1.45 9.45 -15.82
CA SER A 35 1.44 9.15 -17.26
C SER A 35 1.32 7.66 -17.59
N ILE A 36 1.34 6.78 -16.59
CA ILE A 36 1.30 5.33 -16.77
C ILE A 36 -0.15 4.85 -16.97
N ASN A 37 -0.38 4.13 -18.06
CA ASN A 37 -1.55 3.32 -18.27
C ASN A 37 -1.34 1.94 -17.62
N ILE A 38 -2.40 1.43 -17.00
CA ILE A 38 -2.38 0.18 -16.24
C ILE A 38 -3.42 -0.76 -16.85
N GLU A 39 -2.97 -1.96 -17.21
CA GLU A 39 -3.83 -3.08 -17.56
C GLU A 39 -3.68 -4.17 -16.50
N LEU A 40 -4.80 -4.78 -16.10
CA LEU A 40 -4.82 -5.83 -15.07
C LEU A 40 -5.58 -7.05 -15.56
N SER A 41 -4.90 -8.20 -15.55
CA SER A 41 -5.56 -9.49 -15.66
C SER A 41 -5.67 -10.19 -14.30
N ASP A 42 -6.75 -10.94 -14.14
CA ASP A 42 -7.11 -11.72 -12.96
C ASP A 42 -7.52 -13.12 -13.45
N GLU A 43 -6.70 -14.11 -13.11
CA GLU A 43 -6.94 -15.51 -13.48
C GLU A 43 -7.06 -16.37 -12.21
N PRO A 44 -8.19 -17.06 -12.00
CA PRO A 44 -8.30 -18.02 -10.90
C PRO A 44 -7.32 -19.17 -11.13
N THR A 45 -6.73 -19.69 -10.07
CA THR A 45 -5.86 -20.88 -10.14
C THR A 45 -6.64 -22.15 -9.83
N SER A 46 -6.01 -23.32 -10.02
CA SER A 46 -6.60 -24.62 -9.68
C SER A 46 -6.75 -24.85 -8.17
N LYS A 47 -6.15 -24.00 -7.33
CA LYS A 47 -6.39 -23.98 -5.88
C LYS A 47 -7.54 -23.01 -5.60
N ASN A 48 -8.60 -23.52 -4.99
CA ASN A 48 -9.74 -22.70 -4.59
C ASN A 48 -9.27 -21.46 -3.83
N SER A 49 -9.76 -20.30 -4.24
CA SER A 49 -9.48 -18.97 -3.67
C SER A 49 -8.08 -18.37 -3.91
N GLU A 50 -7.15 -19.06 -4.59
CA GLU A 50 -5.90 -18.43 -5.08
C GLU A 50 -6.07 -17.87 -6.50
N HIS A 51 -5.71 -16.60 -6.68
CA HIS A 51 -5.76 -15.88 -7.95
C HIS A 51 -4.36 -15.46 -8.41
N THR A 52 -4.10 -15.53 -9.72
CA THR A 52 -2.92 -14.94 -10.35
C THR A 52 -3.28 -13.58 -10.93
N TYR A 53 -2.59 -12.54 -10.47
CA TYR A 53 -2.73 -11.19 -10.97
C TYR A 53 -1.52 -10.83 -11.83
N GLN A 54 -1.78 -10.24 -13.00
CA GLN A 54 -0.74 -9.64 -13.84
C GLN A 54 -1.08 -8.18 -14.11
N VAL A 55 -0.11 -7.31 -13.87
CA VAL A 55 -0.17 -5.89 -14.20
C VAL A 55 0.80 -5.58 -15.33
N SER A 56 0.29 -4.97 -16.40
CA SER A 56 1.09 -4.40 -17.48
C SER A 56 1.07 -2.88 -17.40
N LEU A 57 2.25 -2.26 -17.53
CA LEU A 57 2.45 -0.82 -17.42
C LEU A 57 2.98 -0.25 -18.74
N THR A 58 2.24 0.68 -19.33
CA THR A 58 2.65 1.39 -20.54
C THR A 58 2.61 2.90 -20.33
N ASN A 59 3.43 3.66 -21.05
CA ASN A 59 3.33 5.12 -21.07
C ASN A 59 2.29 5.60 -22.11
N SER A 60 2.14 6.91 -22.27
CA SER A 60 1.26 7.52 -23.28
C SER A 60 1.60 7.18 -24.75
N LYS A 61 2.80 6.63 -25.00
CA LYS A 61 3.25 6.14 -26.31
C LYS A 61 3.06 4.62 -26.46
N ASN A 62 2.39 3.97 -25.53
CA ASN A 62 2.22 2.52 -25.44
C ASN A 62 3.54 1.73 -25.27
N GLU A 63 4.60 2.38 -24.80
CA GLU A 63 5.87 1.70 -24.52
C GLU A 63 5.83 1.12 -23.11
N LEU A 64 6.31 -0.12 -22.95
CA LEU A 64 6.43 -0.76 -21.63
C LEU A 64 7.42 -0.01 -20.73
N VAL A 65 6.99 0.32 -19.51
CA VAL A 65 7.77 1.08 -18.52
C VAL A 65 7.87 0.36 -17.18
N ASN A 66 8.98 0.53 -16.47
CA ASN A 66 9.16 -0.07 -15.15
C ASN A 66 8.92 0.96 -14.06
N VAL A 67 8.47 0.47 -12.91
CA VAL A 67 8.45 1.16 -11.62
C VAL A 67 9.23 0.33 -10.58
N ASP A 68 9.52 0.90 -9.41
CA ASP A 68 10.30 0.23 -8.37
C ASP A 68 9.52 -0.93 -7.73
N SER A 69 8.23 -0.73 -7.46
CA SER A 69 7.34 -1.81 -7.05
C SER A 69 5.90 -1.62 -7.52
N VAL A 70 5.21 -2.76 -7.66
CA VAL A 70 3.77 -2.83 -7.89
C VAL A 70 3.16 -3.69 -6.81
N GLU A 71 2.13 -3.17 -6.16
CA GLU A 71 1.32 -3.89 -5.17
C GLU A 71 -0.14 -3.85 -5.60
N ILE A 72 -0.91 -4.83 -5.17
CA ILE A 72 -2.35 -4.88 -5.33
C ILE A 72 -3.00 -4.96 -3.95
N ILE A 73 -4.01 -4.13 -3.75
CA ILE A 73 -4.89 -4.13 -2.59
C ILE A 73 -6.26 -4.59 -3.06
N LEU A 74 -6.74 -5.68 -2.47
CA LEU A 74 -8.05 -6.26 -2.70
C LEU A 74 -8.91 -5.93 -1.48
N THR A 75 -10.06 -5.30 -1.70
CA THR A 75 -11.03 -4.99 -0.64
C THR A 75 -12.37 -5.58 -1.01
N MET A 76 -12.93 -6.39 -0.12
CA MET A 76 -14.21 -7.03 -0.37
C MET A 76 -15.32 -5.99 -0.35
N LYS A 77 -16.24 -6.06 -1.32
CA LYS A 77 -17.39 -5.16 -1.34
C LYS A 77 -18.31 -5.49 -0.17
N SER A 78 -18.79 -4.45 0.51
CA SER A 78 -19.75 -4.54 1.61
C SER A 78 -19.25 -5.27 2.87
N MET A 79 -17.95 -5.60 2.96
CA MET A 79 -17.34 -6.21 4.15
C MET A 79 -15.94 -5.62 4.40
N ASN A 80 -15.50 -5.56 5.66
CA ASN A 80 -14.20 -5.01 6.05
C ASN A 80 -13.05 -6.03 5.86
N HIS A 81 -13.12 -6.86 4.82
CA HIS A 81 -12.05 -7.80 4.48
C HIS A 81 -11.09 -7.20 3.45
N LYS A 82 -9.79 -7.39 3.69
CA LYS A 82 -8.70 -6.89 2.86
C LYS A 82 -7.68 -8.00 2.62
N ALA A 83 -7.17 -8.07 1.40
CA ALA A 83 -5.99 -8.85 1.05
C ALA A 83 -5.01 -7.96 0.28
N GLU A 84 -3.71 -8.18 0.47
CA GLU A 84 -2.66 -7.37 -0.17
C GLU A 84 -1.57 -8.29 -0.71
N GLY A 85 -0.96 -7.89 -1.82
CA GLY A 85 0.14 -8.66 -2.40
C GLY A 85 1.09 -7.80 -3.21
N LYS A 86 2.39 -8.06 -3.04
CA LYS A 86 3.44 -7.46 -3.88
C LYS A 86 3.63 -8.30 -5.14
N LEU A 87 3.58 -7.66 -6.30
CA LEU A 87 3.78 -8.32 -7.58
C LEU A 87 5.27 -8.32 -7.94
N LYS A 88 5.76 -9.48 -8.40
CA LYS A 88 7.13 -9.64 -8.86
C LYS A 88 7.23 -9.27 -10.33
N LYS A 89 8.22 -8.45 -10.69
CA LYS A 89 8.52 -8.14 -12.08
C LYS A 89 8.92 -9.42 -12.82
N THR A 90 8.24 -9.72 -13.92
CA THR A 90 8.55 -10.88 -14.79
C THR A 90 9.23 -10.45 -16.09
N SER A 91 8.93 -9.25 -16.58
CA SER A 91 9.58 -8.65 -17.74
C SER A 91 9.46 -7.12 -17.68
N LYS A 92 9.95 -6.40 -18.69
CA LYS A 92 9.83 -4.94 -18.73
C LYS A 92 8.36 -4.54 -18.70
N GLY A 93 7.96 -3.76 -17.70
CA GLY A 93 6.60 -3.29 -17.51
C GLY A 93 5.56 -4.36 -17.19
N VAL A 94 5.96 -5.60 -16.89
CA VAL A 94 5.02 -6.67 -16.51
C VAL A 94 5.36 -7.23 -15.14
N TYR A 95 4.36 -7.24 -14.27
CA TYR A 95 4.46 -7.68 -12.88
C TYR A 95 3.40 -8.74 -12.61
N LYS A 96 3.78 -9.86 -11.97
CA LYS A 96 2.88 -10.96 -11.66
C LYS A 96 2.98 -11.39 -10.20
N GLY A 97 1.86 -11.83 -9.64
CA GLY A 97 1.81 -12.35 -8.28
C GLY A 97 0.60 -13.24 -8.07
N LYS A 98 0.71 -14.11 -7.06
CA LYS A 98 -0.39 -14.96 -6.61
C LYS A 98 -0.89 -14.45 -5.27
N ILE A 99 -2.20 -14.37 -5.10
CA ILE A 99 -2.82 -13.92 -3.86
C ILE A 99 -3.94 -14.88 -3.52
N GLU A 100 -3.90 -15.38 -2.29
CA GLU A 100 -4.96 -16.18 -1.72
C GLU A 100 -6.00 -15.28 -1.08
N LEU A 101 -7.24 -15.41 -1.53
CA LEU A 101 -8.39 -14.75 -0.95
C LEU A 101 -8.93 -15.62 0.19
N PRO A 102 -9.28 -15.03 1.34
CA PRO A 102 -9.76 -15.80 2.48
C PRO A 102 -11.16 -16.40 2.26
N MET A 103 -11.88 -15.90 1.26
CA MET A 103 -13.22 -16.35 0.89
C MET A 103 -13.60 -15.85 -0.50
N ASP A 104 -14.55 -16.54 -1.12
CA ASP A 104 -15.12 -16.14 -2.39
C ASP A 104 -16.02 -14.90 -2.24
N GLY A 105 -16.09 -14.08 -3.29
CA GLY A 105 -17.03 -12.96 -3.38
C GLY A 105 -16.56 -11.85 -4.30
N SER A 106 -17.20 -10.68 -4.21
CA SER A 106 -16.85 -9.54 -5.06
C SER A 106 -15.77 -8.67 -4.41
N TRP A 107 -14.60 -8.61 -5.05
CA TRP A 107 -13.45 -7.85 -4.57
C TRP A 107 -13.17 -6.64 -5.48
N SER A 108 -13.05 -5.47 -4.88
CA SER A 108 -12.51 -4.27 -5.53
C SER A 108 -10.98 -4.35 -5.55
N LYS A 109 -10.38 -3.96 -6.67
CA LYS A 109 -8.94 -4.04 -6.90
C LYS A 109 -8.33 -2.63 -6.94
N THR A 110 -7.22 -2.43 -6.24
CA THR A 110 -6.46 -1.17 -6.30
C THR A 110 -5.01 -1.51 -6.59
N ILE A 111 -4.43 -0.93 -7.63
CA ILE A 111 -3.01 -1.07 -7.95
C ILE A 111 -2.25 0.10 -7.35
N VAL A 112 -1.14 -0.20 -6.67
CA VAL A 112 -0.24 0.77 -6.06
C VAL A 112 1.08 0.71 -6.81
N LEU A 113 1.46 1.81 -7.45
CA LEU A 113 2.74 1.98 -8.11
C LEU A 113 3.65 2.82 -7.21
N ASN A 114 4.88 2.36 -6.98
CA ASN A 114 5.88 3.12 -6.23
C ASN A 114 7.10 3.44 -7.09
N GLN A 115 7.57 4.69 -7.01
CA GLN A 115 8.79 5.15 -7.67
C GLN A 115 9.51 6.17 -6.76
N GLY A 116 10.64 5.76 -6.18
CA GLY A 116 11.33 6.51 -5.13
C GLY A 116 10.39 6.80 -3.97
N GLU A 117 10.25 8.08 -3.61
CA GLU A 117 9.35 8.54 -2.55
C GLU A 117 7.90 8.78 -3.02
N HIS A 118 7.60 8.53 -4.29
CA HIS A 118 6.29 8.80 -4.88
C HIS A 118 5.46 7.53 -4.99
N THR A 119 4.15 7.68 -4.74
CA THR A 119 3.18 6.59 -4.82
C THR A 119 1.95 7.03 -5.61
N ARG A 120 1.48 6.18 -6.51
CA ARG A 120 0.19 6.35 -7.20
C ARG A 120 -0.72 5.16 -6.92
N LYS A 121 -1.91 5.42 -6.41
CA LYS A 121 -2.97 4.42 -6.24
C LYS A 121 -4.00 4.56 -7.36
N VAL A 122 -4.31 3.46 -8.03
CA VAL A 122 -5.28 3.41 -9.12
C VAL A 122 -6.34 2.37 -8.80
N ASN A 123 -7.57 2.82 -8.64
CA ASN A 123 -8.72 1.95 -8.36
C ASN A 123 -9.19 1.24 -9.64
N GLY A 124 -9.74 0.04 -9.50
CA GLY A 124 -10.07 -0.89 -10.59
C GLY A 124 -10.99 -0.37 -11.69
N THR A 125 -11.77 0.69 -11.46
CA THR A 125 -12.60 1.33 -12.49
C THR A 125 -11.78 2.10 -13.54
N LEU A 126 -10.52 2.43 -13.21
CA LEU A 126 -9.60 3.15 -14.09
C LEU A 126 -8.54 2.23 -14.71
N ILE A 127 -8.70 0.92 -14.52
CA ILE A 127 -7.80 -0.10 -15.03
C ILE A 127 -8.49 -0.77 -16.23
N LYS A 128 -7.75 -0.92 -17.32
CA LYS A 128 -8.26 -1.56 -18.55
C LYS A 128 -8.01 -3.06 -18.54
#